data_AF-A0AA39U7Y2-F1
#
_entry.id   AF-A0AA39U7Y2-F1
#
_cell.length_a   1.000
_cell.length_b   1.000
_cell.length_c   1.000
_cell.angle_alpha   90.00
_cell.angle_beta   90.00
_cell.angle_gamma   90.00
#
_symmetry.space_group_name_H-M   'P 1'
#
loop_
_entity.id
_entity.type
_entity.pdbx_description
1 polymer ?
#
loop_
_entity_poly.entity_id
_entity_poly.type
_entity_poly.pdbx_seq_one_letter_code
_entity_poly.pdbx_strand_id
1 'polypeptide(L)'
;CPLCHDYADAIWKYNLCSHITHCHPTANVMLYKDLWVISLEECILMRREYLMMPRQRRRKENGWGNGVHISWKHGTAMAFRYENIFVLLLCWIN
;
A
#
# COMPACT_ATOMS: atom_id res chain seq x y z
N CYS A 1 11.09 5.62 -9.24
CA CYS A 1 10.25 6.12 -10.36
C CYS A 1 11.19 6.64 -11.43
N PRO A 2 11.03 6.27 -12.72
CA PRO A 2 11.94 6.73 -13.79
C PRO A 2 11.85 8.22 -14.10
N LEU A 3 10.81 8.90 -13.61
CA LEU A 3 10.58 10.33 -13.81
C LEU A 3 11.08 11.19 -12.63
N CYS A 4 11.40 10.56 -11.51
CA CYS A 4 11.95 11.25 -10.35
C CYS A 4 13.48 11.38 -10.47
N HIS A 5 14.05 12.32 -9.72
CA HIS A 5 15.50 12.42 -9.56
C HIS A 5 16.07 11.18 -8.86
N ASP A 6 17.35 10.90 -9.09
CA ASP A 6 18.05 9.72 -8.52
C ASP A 6 18.09 9.71 -6.99
N TYR A 7 17.93 10.88 -6.36
CA TYR A 7 17.89 11.04 -4.89
C TYR A 7 16.47 10.99 -4.30
N ALA A 8 15.46 10.67 -5.10
CA ALA A 8 14.08 10.59 -4.61
C ALA A 8 13.82 9.30 -3.80
N ASP A 9 12.78 9.35 -2.97
CA ASP A 9 12.37 8.20 -2.16
C ASP A 9 12.04 6.97 -3.01
N ALA A 10 12.37 5.79 -2.47
CA ALA A 10 12.05 4.53 -3.12
C ALA A 10 10.53 4.32 -3.15
N ILE A 11 10.00 4.02 -4.35
CA ILE A 11 8.58 3.78 -4.58
C ILE A 11 8.38 2.31 -4.93
N TRP A 12 7.51 1.67 -4.18
CA TRP A 12 7.12 0.28 -4.42
C TRP A 12 6.42 0.11 -5.76
N LYS A 13 6.67 -1.03 -6.42
CA LYS A 13 6.05 -1.42 -7.71
C LYS A 13 4.54 -1.20 -7.72
N TYR A 14 3.83 -1.67 -6.69
CA TYR A 14 2.37 -1.57 -6.57
C TYR A 14 1.84 -0.13 -6.37
N ASN A 15 2.69 0.81 -5.95
CA ASN A 15 2.34 2.21 -5.76
C ASN A 15 2.77 3.11 -6.93
N LEU A 16 3.53 2.58 -7.89
CA LEU A 16 4.16 3.38 -8.94
C LEU A 16 3.15 4.08 -9.86
N CYS A 17 2.06 3.40 -10.23
CA CYS A 17 1.00 3.99 -11.05
C CYS A 17 0.34 5.21 -10.36
N SER A 18 0.01 5.06 -9.07
CA SER A 18 -0.55 6.15 -8.27
C SER A 18 0.43 7.31 -8.14
N HIS A 19 1.70 7.00 -7.86
CA HIS A 19 2.75 7.99 -7.78
C HIS A 19 2.89 8.79 -9.08
N ILE A 20 2.96 8.14 -10.26
CA ILE A 20 3.08 8.85 -11.54
C ILE A 20 1.84 9.73 -11.78
N THR A 21 0.64 9.22 -11.50
CA THR A 21 -0.60 9.97 -11.71
C THR A 21 -0.65 11.24 -10.84
N HIS A 22 -0.16 11.18 -9.61
CA HIS A 22 -0.22 12.31 -8.68
C HIS A 22 0.99 13.26 -8.80
N CYS A 23 2.21 12.72 -8.89
CA CYS A 23 3.45 13.51 -8.89
C CYS A 23 3.87 13.96 -10.29
N HIS A 24 3.41 13.27 -11.34
CA HIS A 24 3.76 13.54 -12.73
C HIS A 24 2.50 13.59 -13.62
N PRO A 25 1.56 14.52 -13.39
CA PRO A 25 0.25 14.53 -14.05
C PRO A 25 0.31 14.75 -15.57
N THR A 26 1.42 15.30 -16.08
CA THR A 26 1.66 15.49 -17.51
C THR A 26 2.26 14.28 -18.20
N ALA A 27 2.73 13.27 -17.45
CA ALA A 27 3.36 12.09 -18.00
C ALA A 27 2.31 11.06 -18.45
N ASN A 28 2.56 10.42 -19.58
CA ASN A 28 1.72 9.32 -20.04
C ASN A 28 2.01 8.06 -19.23
N VAL A 29 1.13 7.78 -18.27
CA VAL A 29 1.18 6.59 -17.41
C VAL A 29 1.26 5.30 -18.25
N MET A 30 0.57 5.19 -19.39
CA MET A 30 0.59 3.92 -20.15
C MET A 30 1.97 3.50 -20.68
N LEU A 31 2.92 4.44 -20.87
CA LEU A 31 4.28 4.13 -21.32
C LEU A 31 5.08 3.31 -20.31
N TYR A 32 4.72 3.39 -19.05
CA TYR A 32 5.46 2.76 -17.96
C TYR A 32 4.73 1.53 -17.42
N LYS A 33 3.65 1.09 -18.08
CA LYS A 33 2.76 0.02 -17.63
C LYS A 33 3.49 -1.23 -17.15
N ASP A 34 4.50 -1.66 -17.90
CA ASP A 34 5.27 -2.86 -17.59
C ASP A 34 6.06 -2.76 -16.27
N LEU A 35 6.32 -1.54 -15.79
CA LEU A 35 7.02 -1.30 -14.53
C LEU A 35 6.15 -1.51 -13.29
N TRP A 36 4.82 -1.53 -13.38
CA TRP A 36 3.92 -1.81 -12.25
C TRP A 36 2.90 -2.89 -12.49
N VAL A 37 2.76 -3.40 -13.72
CA VAL A 37 1.92 -4.58 -13.95
C VAL A 37 2.41 -5.71 -13.07
N ILE A 38 1.48 -6.24 -12.27
CA ILE A 38 1.71 -7.37 -11.39
C ILE A 38 1.24 -8.61 -12.14
N SER A 39 2.10 -9.61 -12.25
CA SER A 39 1.72 -10.87 -12.90
C SER A 39 0.71 -11.64 -12.03
N LEU A 40 0.02 -12.60 -12.64
CA LEU A 40 -0.91 -13.46 -11.88
C LEU A 40 -0.15 -14.28 -10.82
N GLU A 41 1.04 -14.76 -11.17
CA GLU A 41 1.92 -15.52 -10.28
C GLU A 41 2.37 -14.65 -9.10
N GLU A 42 2.81 -13.41 -9.36
CA GLU A 42 3.17 -12.45 -8.30
C GLU A 42 1.96 -12.20 -7.37
N CYS A 43 0.76 -12.03 -7.92
CA CYS A 43 -0.46 -11.89 -7.14
C CYS A 43 -0.73 -13.11 -6.24
N ILE A 44 -0.57 -14.33 -6.78
CA ILE A 44 -0.77 -15.58 -6.04
C ILE A 44 0.24 -15.70 -4.89
N LEU A 45 1.52 -15.41 -5.16
CA LEU A 45 2.58 -15.48 -4.15
C LEU A 45 2.37 -14.46 -3.03
N MET A 46 2.06 -13.20 -3.38
CA MET A 46 1.76 -12.17 -2.37
C MET A 46 0.54 -12.54 -1.52
N ARG A 47 -0.51 -13.10 -2.15
CA ARG A 47 -1.69 -13.56 -1.42
C ARG A 47 -1.34 -14.67 -0.44
N ARG A 48 -0.51 -15.62 -0.85
CA ARG A 48 -0.05 -16.71 0.01
C ARG A 48 0.72 -16.16 1.22
N GLU A 49 1.71 -15.31 1.00
CA GLU A 49 2.48 -14.70 2.09
C GLU A 49 1.60 -13.91 3.05
N TYR A 50 0.67 -13.11 2.51
CA TYR A 50 -0.28 -12.35 3.32
C TYR A 50 -1.16 -13.23 4.21
N LEU A 51 -1.63 -14.37 3.69
CA LEU A 51 -2.44 -15.33 4.45
C LEU A 51 -1.62 -16.14 5.47
N MET A 52 -0.34 -16.37 5.20
CA MET A 52 0.55 -17.08 6.11
C MET A 52 1.05 -16.20 7.27
N MET A 53 1.09 -14.87 7.10
CA MET A 53 1.46 -13.97 8.18
C MET A 53 0.45 -14.06 9.33
N PRO A 54 0.85 -14.53 10.53
CA PRO A 54 -0.04 -14.58 11.68
C PRO A 54 -0.52 -13.17 11.98
N ARG A 55 -1.85 -12.96 11.99
CA ARG A 55 -2.42 -11.67 12.37
C ARG A 55 -1.94 -11.35 13.79
N GLN A 56 -1.04 -10.38 13.92
CA GLN A 56 -0.61 -9.90 15.23
C GLN A 56 -1.85 -9.39 15.94
N ARG A 57 -2.29 -10.12 16.97
CA ARG A 57 -3.36 -9.65 17.84
C ARG A 57 -2.83 -8.40 18.52
N ARG A 58 -3.51 -7.28 18.36
CA ARG A 58 -3.26 -6.09 19.19
C ARG A 58 -3.40 -6.55 20.64
N ARG A 59 -2.28 -6.67 21.33
CA ARG A 59 -2.29 -6.91 22.77
C ARG A 59 -2.97 -5.66 23.34
N LYS A 60 -4.12 -5.83 24.00
CA LYS A 60 -4.66 -4.76 24.85
C LYS A 60 -3.61 -4.55 25.92
N GLU A 61 -2.82 -3.47 25.79
CA GLU A 61 -1.98 -3.00 26.89
C GLU A 61 -2.93 -2.52 27.99
N ASN A 62 -3.27 -3.43 28.90
CA ASN A 62 -3.81 -3.08 30.20
C ASN A 62 -2.63 -2.59 31.04
N GLY A 63 -2.09 -1.43 30.72
CA GLY A 63 -0.87 -0.94 31.35
C GLY A 63 -0.43 0.37 30.74
N TRP A 64 -0.88 1.45 31.36
CA TRP A 64 -0.34 2.79 31.21
C TRP A 64 1.14 2.75 31.66
N GLY A 65 2.04 2.37 30.76
CA GLY A 65 3.47 2.24 31.03
C GLY A 65 4.25 3.27 30.21
N ASN A 66 4.54 4.41 30.84
CA ASN A 66 5.53 5.42 30.47
C ASN A 66 5.58 5.80 28.99
N GLY A 67 4.78 6.82 28.68
CA GLY A 67 4.67 7.44 27.36
C GLY A 67 6.01 7.80 26.75
N VAL A 68 6.36 7.09 25.68
CA VAL A 68 7.20 7.65 24.63
C VAL A 68 6.40 8.82 24.06
N HIS A 69 6.94 10.03 24.18
CA HIS A 69 6.33 11.26 23.66
C HIS A 69 6.36 11.20 22.12
N ILE A 70 5.37 10.53 21.52
CA ILE A 70 5.18 10.55 20.07
C ILE A 70 4.76 11.98 19.72
N SER A 71 5.65 12.73 19.07
CA SER A 71 5.32 14.07 18.60
C SER A 71 4.13 13.99 17.63
N TRP A 72 3.20 14.94 17.73
CA TRP A 72 1.96 15.01 16.95
C TRP A 72 2.18 14.86 15.43
N LYS A 73 3.38 15.21 14.92
CA LYS A 73 3.76 15.08 13.51
C LYS A 73 4.02 13.64 13.02
N HIS A 74 4.15 12.65 13.91
CA HIS A 74 4.45 11.27 13.55
C HIS A 74 3.25 10.31 13.65
N GLY A 75 2.05 10.84 13.91
CA GLY A 75 0.82 10.07 13.80
C GLY A 75 0.39 9.92 12.33
N THR A 76 1.11 9.16 11.52
CA THR A 76 0.56 8.69 10.24
C THR A 76 -0.51 7.64 10.55
N ALA A 77 -1.72 8.11 10.80
CA ALA A 77 -2.90 7.28 10.67
C ALA A 77 -2.93 6.78 9.22
N MET A 78 -2.53 5.54 9.00
CA MET A 78 -2.89 4.79 7.80
C MET A 78 -4.42 4.67 7.81
N ALA A 79 -5.09 5.72 7.35
CA ALA A 79 -6.51 5.70 7.07
C ALA A 79 -6.67 4.74 5.88
N PHE A 80 -6.93 3.46 6.17
CA PHE A 80 -7.68 2.63 5.26
C PHE A 80 -9.06 3.28 5.11
N ARG A 81 -9.16 4.25 4.19
CA ARG A 81 -10.45 4.73 3.71
C ARG A 81 -11.10 3.55 3.00
N TYR A 82 -12.02 2.90 3.70
CA TYR A 82 -13.00 2.00 3.11
C TYR A 82 -14.00 2.81 2.30
N GLU A 83 -13.55 3.38 1.18
CA GLU A 83 -14.44 3.91 0.15
C GLU A 83 -14.24 3.05 -1.09
N ASN A 84 -15.04 1.97 -1.14
CA ASN A 84 -15.44 1.14 -2.28
C ASN A 84 -15.49 -0.36 -1.92
N ILE A 85 -16.46 -0.71 -1.05
CA ILE A 85 -16.88 -2.10 -0.78
C ILE A 85 -17.64 -2.73 -1.97
N PHE A 86 -17.83 -2.03 -3.10
CA PHE A 86 -18.66 -2.55 -4.20
C PHE A 86 -17.97 -3.51 -5.18
N VAL A 87 -16.64 -3.62 -5.20
CA VAL A 87 -15.96 -4.50 -6.19
C VAL A 87 -15.65 -5.90 -5.64
N LEU A 88 -15.62 -6.09 -4.32
CA LEU A 88 -15.31 -7.40 -3.72
C LEU A 88 -16.52 -8.32 -3.53
N LEU A 89 -17.75 -7.84 -3.74
CA LEU A 89 -18.97 -8.65 -3.59
C LEU A 89 -19.30 -9.53 -4.81
N LEU A 90 -18.71 -9.26 -5.98
CA LEU A 90 -18.98 -10.05 -7.19
C LEU A 90 -18.12 -11.32 -7.32
N CYS A 91 -17.10 -11.50 -6.47
CA CYS A 91 -16.26 -12.70 -6.50
C CYS A 91 -16.61 -13.71 -5.38
N TRP A 92 -17.76 -13.55 -4.71
CA TRP A 92 -18.20 -14.41 -3.59
C TRP A 92 -19.54 -15.13 -3.82
N ILE A 93 -20.05 -15.15 -5.06
CA ILE A 93 -21.25 -15.93 -5.45
C ILE A 93 -21.04 -16.64 -6.80
N ASN A 94 -19.95 -17.39 -6.96
CA ASN A 94 -19.93 -18.55 -7.86
C ASN A 94 -18.87 -19.54 -7.38
#